data_AF-A0A0J0UWW9-F1
#
_entry.id   AF-A0A0J0UWW9-F1
#
_cell.length_a   1.000
_cell.length_b   1.000
_cell.length_c   1.000
_cell.angle_alpha   90.00
_cell.angle_beta   90.00
_cell.angle_gamma   90.00
#
_symmetry.space_group_name_H-M   'P 1'
#
loop_
_entity.id
_entity.type
_entity.pdbx_description
1 polymer ?
#
loop_
_entity_poly.entity_id
_entity_poly.type
_entity_poly.pdbx_seq_one_letter_code
_entity_poly.pdbx_strand_id
1 'polypeptide(L)'
;MLLQRLGILTFVIAAAVALLLVPARGYMAQRHEISAHRAELTDLEQQNQELILRRDRLDDPSEIQRIARRDYGLVLEGEESYSILPPASAGLVLPRAWPFGLVQEPLEQATLTP
;
A
#
# COMPACT_ATOMS: atom_id res chain seq x y z
N MET A 1 60.93 46.75 -5.52
CA MET A 1 60.28 46.26 -4.28
C MET A 1 58.76 46.50 -4.25
N LEU A 2 58.24 47.68 -4.63
CA LEU A 2 56.78 47.94 -4.61
C LEU A 2 55.97 47.04 -5.56
N LEU A 3 56.42 46.81 -6.80
CA LEU A 3 55.75 45.91 -7.75
C LEU A 3 55.70 44.44 -7.26
N GLN A 4 56.76 43.95 -6.62
CA GLN A 4 56.78 42.60 -6.05
C GLN A 4 55.80 42.46 -4.88
N ARG A 5 55.72 43.47 -4.00
CA ARG A 5 54.77 43.48 -2.88
C ARG A 5 53.32 43.52 -3.38
N LEU A 6 53.06 44.28 -4.45
CA LEU A 6 51.74 44.35 -5.07
C LEU A 6 51.33 43.00 -5.67
N GLY A 7 52.23 42.34 -6.40
CA GLY A 7 51.97 41.02 -6.97
C GLY A 7 51.71 39.94 -5.90
N ILE A 8 52.46 39.95 -4.80
CA ILE A 8 52.24 39.05 -3.66
C ILE A 8 50.87 39.32 -3.04
N LEU A 9 50.51 40.59 -2.82
CA LEU A 9 49.23 40.95 -2.21
C LEU A 9 48.04 40.46 -3.06
N THR A 10 48.10 40.67 -4.38
CA THR A 10 47.07 40.20 -5.31
C THR A 10 46.96 38.68 -5.30
N PHE A 11 48.09 37.96 -5.28
CA PHE A 11 48.11 36.50 -5.22
C PHE A 11 47.49 35.98 -3.91
N VAL A 12 47.82 36.59 -2.77
CA VAL A 12 47.26 36.23 -1.46
C VAL A 12 45.76 36.46 -1.43
N ILE A 13 45.27 37.58 -1.97
CA ILE A 13 43.84 37.87 -2.07
C ILE A 13 43.14 36.84 -2.96
N ALA A 14 43.71 36.53 -4.13
CA ALA A 14 43.16 35.52 -5.05
C ALA A 14 43.11 34.13 -4.40
N ALA A 15 44.16 33.74 -3.68
CA ALA A 15 44.20 32.48 -2.93
C ALA A 15 43.17 32.44 -1.79
N ALA A 16 43.02 33.54 -1.04
CA ALA A 16 42.01 33.64 0.02
C ALA A 16 40.58 33.54 -0.53
N VAL A 17 40.29 34.21 -1.64
CA VAL A 17 39.00 34.11 -2.35
C VAL A 17 38.76 32.68 -2.82
N ALA A 18 39.74 32.02 -3.44
CA ALA A 18 39.63 30.63 -3.87
C ALA A 18 39.36 29.67 -2.69
N LEU A 19 40.03 29.87 -1.56
CA LEU A 19 39.81 29.08 -0.34
C LEU A 19 38.43 29.29 0.29
N LEU A 20 37.80 30.46 0.10
CA LEU A 20 36.46 30.76 0.58
C LEU A 20 35.34 30.31 -0.38
N LEU A 21 35.61 30.23 -1.69
CA LEU A 21 34.63 29.76 -2.68
C LEU A 21 34.33 28.26 -2.56
N VAL A 22 35.31 27.45 -2.17
CA VAL A 22 35.16 25.99 -2.00
C VAL A 22 34.13 25.63 -0.90
N PRO A 23 34.23 26.14 0.34
CA PRO A 23 33.24 25.84 1.39
C PRO A 23 31.84 26.40 1.10
N ALA A 24 31.73 27.53 0.36
CA ALA A 24 30.44 28.09 -0.03
C ALA A 24 29.64 27.15 -0.96
N ARG A 25 30.32 26.37 -1.83
CA ARG A 25 29.67 25.36 -2.67
C ARG A 25 29.25 24.10 -1.90
N GLY A 26 30.06 23.65 -0.94
CA GLY A 26 29.75 22.48 -0.12
C GLY A 26 28.57 22.68 0.83
N TYR A 27 28.39 23.90 1.35
CA TYR A 27 27.31 24.23 2.29
C TYR A 27 25.92 24.19 1.66
N MET A 28 25.81 24.44 0.35
CA MET A 28 24.54 24.34 -0.39
C MET A 28 24.21 22.89 -0.79
N ALA A 29 25.22 22.09 -1.15
CA ALA A 29 25.03 20.67 -1.50
C ALA A 29 24.64 19.81 -0.27
N GLN A 30 25.26 20.05 0.89
CA GLN A 30 24.91 19.33 2.12
C GLN A 30 23.48 19.58 2.59
N ARG A 31 22.94 20.81 2.40
CA ARG A 31 21.57 21.12 2.81
C ARG A 31 20.53 20.35 2.01
N HIS A 32 20.77 20.11 0.73
CA HIS A 32 19.86 19.33 -0.11
C HIS A 32 19.85 17.85 0.28
N GLU A 33 21.01 17.23 0.49
CA GLU A 33 21.10 15.84 0.95
C GLU A 33 20.44 15.65 2.33
N ILE A 34 20.70 16.56 3.28
CA ILE A 34 20.07 16.51 4.62
C ILE A 34 18.55 16.70 4.52
N SER A 35 18.06 17.57 3.63
CA SER A 35 16.62 17.79 3.47
C SER A 35 15.90 16.58 2.85
N ALA A 36 16.53 15.92 1.87
CA ALA A 36 15.97 14.73 1.22
C ALA A 36 15.87 13.57 2.21
N HIS A 37 16.94 13.30 2.97
CA HIS A 37 16.93 12.23 3.98
C HIS A 37 15.96 12.49 5.13
N ARG A 38 15.75 13.75 5.54
CA ARG A 38 14.74 14.09 6.55
C ARG A 38 13.32 13.82 6.04
N ALA A 39 13.02 14.18 4.80
CA ALA A 39 11.71 13.92 4.21
C ALA A 39 11.41 12.41 4.13
N GLU A 40 12.41 11.62 3.72
CA GLU A 40 12.32 10.16 3.67
C GLU A 40 12.09 9.56 5.08
N LEU A 41 12.83 10.04 6.09
CA LEU A 41 12.63 9.58 7.48
C LEU A 41 11.22 9.90 8.00
N THR A 42 10.71 11.11 7.76
CA THR A 42 9.35 11.48 8.17
C THR A 42 8.29 10.61 7.50
N ASP A 43 8.46 10.29 6.22
CA ASP A 43 7.56 9.39 5.50
C ASP A 43 7.60 7.96 6.05
N LEU A 44 8.80 7.43 6.31
CA LEU A 44 9.01 6.13 6.94
C LEU A 44 8.39 6.06 8.35
N GLU A 45 8.57 7.10 9.16
CA GLU A 45 7.98 7.19 10.50
C GLU A 45 6.45 7.20 10.44
N GLN A 46 5.86 7.94 9.49
CA GLN A 46 4.42 7.97 9.27
C GLN A 46 3.88 6.59 8.86
N GLN A 47 4.52 5.94 7.89
CA GLN A 47 4.15 4.58 7.47
C GLN A 47 4.26 3.58 8.63
N ASN A 48 5.32 3.69 9.43
CA ASN A 48 5.51 2.83 10.59
C ASN A 48 4.37 3.00 11.61
N GLN A 49 3.98 4.24 11.92
CA GLN A 49 2.86 4.53 12.81
C GLN A 49 1.54 3.93 12.29
N GLU A 50 1.25 4.07 10.99
CA GLU A 50 0.07 3.47 10.37
C GLU A 50 0.06 1.95 10.51
N LEU A 51 1.20 1.31 10.26
CA LEU A 51 1.34 -0.15 10.38
C LEU A 51 1.17 -0.62 11.82
N ILE A 52 1.70 0.11 12.80
CA ILE A 52 1.51 -0.20 14.23
C ILE A 52 0.03 -0.15 14.59
N LEU A 53 -0.67 0.93 14.23
CA LEU A 53 -2.10 1.08 14.51
C LEU A 53 -2.92 -0.04 13.86
N ARG A 54 -2.58 -0.40 12.61
CA ARG A 54 -3.25 -1.49 11.91
C ARG A 54 -3.00 -2.84 12.56
N ARG A 55 -1.76 -3.09 13.00
CA ARG A 55 -1.38 -4.32 13.72
C ARG A 55 -2.11 -4.40 15.05
N ASP A 56 -2.10 -3.33 15.85
CA ASP A 56 -2.82 -3.26 17.14
C ASP A 56 -4.32 -3.53 16.94
N ARG A 57 -4.92 -2.97 15.89
CA ARG A 57 -6.32 -3.23 15.55
C ARG A 57 -6.58 -4.68 15.15
N LEU A 58 -5.65 -5.33 14.44
CA LEU A 58 -5.77 -6.72 14.00
C LEU A 58 -5.48 -7.73 15.13
N ASP A 59 -4.67 -7.33 16.13
CA ASP A 59 -4.41 -8.14 17.33
C ASP A 59 -5.58 -8.12 18.32
N ASP A 60 -6.50 -7.16 18.20
CA ASP A 60 -7.71 -7.11 19.03
C ASP A 60 -8.55 -8.39 18.85
N PRO A 61 -8.84 -9.16 19.93
CA PRO A 61 -9.66 -10.36 19.86
C PRO A 61 -11.03 -10.13 19.20
N SER A 62 -11.62 -8.94 19.36
CA SER A 62 -12.91 -8.61 18.76
C SER A 62 -12.82 -8.54 17.23
N GLU A 63 -11.74 -7.97 16.71
CA GLU A 63 -11.46 -7.87 15.27
C GLU A 63 -11.13 -9.24 14.69
N ILE A 64 -10.36 -10.07 15.40
CA ILE A 64 -10.07 -11.45 15.02
C ILE A 64 -11.38 -12.23 14.88
N GLN A 65 -12.27 -12.16 15.88
CA GLN A 65 -13.57 -12.82 15.81
C GLN A 65 -14.43 -12.29 14.65
N ARG A 66 -14.41 -10.98 14.41
CA ARG A 66 -15.15 -10.36 13.30
C ARG A 66 -14.66 -10.89 11.95
N ILE A 67 -13.35 -10.99 11.75
CA ILE A 67 -12.74 -11.54 10.52
C ILE A 67 -13.04 -13.05 10.40
N ALA A 68 -12.86 -13.81 11.49
CA ALA A 68 -13.17 -15.24 11.55
C ALA A 68 -14.62 -15.54 11.14
N ARG A 69 -15.58 -14.77 11.68
CA ARG A 69 -17.01 -14.89 11.35
C ARG A 69 -17.28 -14.47 9.90
N ARG A 70 -16.72 -13.34 9.43
CA ARG A 70 -16.98 -12.77 8.10
C ARG A 70 -16.38 -13.60 6.96
N ASP A 71 -15.10 -13.94 7.08
CA ASP A 71 -14.32 -14.50 5.96
C ASP A 71 -14.30 -16.03 5.96
N TYR A 72 -14.52 -16.64 7.13
CA TYR A 72 -14.43 -18.10 7.31
C TYR A 72 -15.72 -18.73 7.86
N GLY A 73 -16.73 -17.93 8.21
CA GLY A 73 -17.99 -18.44 8.77
C GLY A 73 -17.82 -19.16 10.11
N LEU A 74 -16.72 -18.91 10.84
CA LEU A 74 -16.46 -19.54 12.12
C LEU A 74 -17.44 -19.04 13.18
N VAL A 75 -17.87 -19.96 14.05
CA VAL A 75 -18.83 -19.70 15.13
C VAL A 75 -18.28 -20.25 16.46
N LEU A 76 -18.78 -19.74 17.59
CA LEU A 76 -18.42 -20.24 18.91
C LEU A 76 -19.15 -21.55 19.23
N GLU A 77 -18.72 -22.24 20.28
CA GLU A 77 -19.44 -23.43 20.77
C GLU A 77 -20.89 -23.07 21.16
N GLY A 78 -21.85 -23.82 20.61
CA GLY A 78 -23.28 -23.60 20.81
C GLY A 78 -23.94 -22.58 19.86
N GLU A 79 -23.17 -21.93 18.98
CA GLU A 79 -23.70 -21.09 17.90
C GLU A 79 -23.93 -21.89 16.61
N GLU A 80 -24.93 -21.49 15.81
CA GLU A 80 -25.22 -22.07 14.49
C GLU A 80 -25.02 -21.03 13.38
N SER A 81 -24.30 -21.43 12.32
CA SER A 81 -24.06 -20.58 11.14
C SER A 81 -25.12 -20.85 10.07
N TYR A 82 -25.87 -19.81 9.68
CA TYR A 82 -26.86 -19.87 8.61
C TYR A 82 -26.36 -19.15 7.36
N SER A 83 -26.27 -19.85 6.25
CA SER A 83 -26.03 -19.26 4.93
C SER A 83 -27.34 -19.13 4.17
N ILE A 84 -27.70 -17.90 3.80
CA ILE A 84 -28.86 -17.64 2.95
C ILE A 84 -28.41 -17.83 1.51
N LEU A 85 -28.95 -18.84 0.83
CA LEU A 85 -28.82 -18.91 -0.63
C LEU A 85 -29.57 -17.72 -1.23
N PRO A 86 -28.95 -16.96 -2.15
CA PRO A 86 -29.69 -15.97 -2.90
C PRO A 86 -30.89 -16.66 -3.58
N PRO A 87 -32.02 -15.94 -3.76
CA PRO A 87 -33.12 -16.50 -4.54
C PRO A 87 -32.56 -16.98 -5.87
N ALA A 88 -32.98 -18.17 -6.32
CA ALA A 88 -32.58 -18.74 -7.60
C ALA A 88 -33.01 -17.77 -8.72
N SER A 89 -32.15 -16.81 -9.05
CA SER A 89 -32.41 -15.73 -10.00
C SER A 89 -32.04 -16.14 -11.42
N ALA A 90 -31.16 -17.11 -11.55
CA ALA A 90 -31.08 -17.96 -12.72
C ALA A 90 -32.03 -19.13 -12.47
N GLY A 91 -33.03 -19.34 -13.32
CA GLY A 91 -33.76 -20.61 -13.37
C GLY A 91 -32.77 -21.77 -13.36
N LEU A 92 -33.18 -22.97 -12.92
CA LEU A 92 -32.31 -24.15 -12.85
C LEU A 92 -31.46 -24.29 -14.13
N VAL A 93 -30.17 -23.95 -14.05
CA VAL A 93 -29.24 -24.13 -15.18
C VAL A 93 -28.72 -25.56 -15.08
N LEU A 94 -29.46 -26.48 -15.69
CA LEU A 94 -29.05 -27.86 -15.79
C LEU A 94 -27.87 -27.98 -16.78
N PRO A 95 -26.79 -28.68 -16.42
CA PRO A 95 -25.72 -28.97 -17.37
C PRO A 95 -26.24 -29.72 -18.59
N ARG A 96 -25.79 -29.35 -19.79
CA ARG A 96 -26.05 -30.12 -21.04
C ARG A 96 -25.18 -31.37 -21.10
N ALA A 97 -25.28 -32.21 -20.08
CA ALA A 97 -24.55 -33.45 -19.94
C ALA A 97 -25.45 -34.53 -19.34
N TRP A 98 -25.11 -35.79 -19.55
CA TRP A 98 -25.81 -36.91 -18.94
C TRP A 98 -25.76 -36.83 -17.40
N PRO A 99 -26.83 -37.17 -16.67
CA PRO A 99 -28.18 -37.57 -17.12
C PRO A 99 -29.14 -36.36 -17.32
N PHE A 100 -28.70 -35.14 -17.04
CA PHE A 100 -29.54 -33.94 -17.00
C PHE A 100 -30.11 -33.54 -18.37
N GLY A 101 -29.43 -33.91 -19.46
CA GLY A 101 -29.98 -33.74 -20.81
C GLY A 101 -31.30 -34.48 -21.04
N LEU A 102 -31.56 -35.58 -20.31
CA LEU A 102 -32.81 -36.36 -20.44
C LEU A 102 -34.03 -35.64 -19.84
N VAL A 103 -33.82 -34.80 -18.83
CA VAL A 103 -34.89 -34.11 -18.11
C VAL A 103 -35.11 -32.68 -18.63
N GLN A 104 -34.11 -32.08 -19.27
CA GLN A 104 -34.19 -30.72 -19.80
C GLN A 104 -35.21 -30.62 -20.95
N GLU A 105 -35.19 -31.55 -21.89
CA GLU A 105 -36.13 -31.63 -23.02
C GLU A 105 -37.61 -31.68 -22.57
N PRO A 106 -38.03 -32.60 -21.66
CA PRO A 106 -39.40 -32.59 -21.11
C PRO A 106 -39.79 -31.30 -20.38
N LEU A 107 -38.85 -30.68 -19.66
CA LEU A 107 -39.11 -29.46 -18.89
C LEU A 107 -39.30 -28.24 -19.80
N GLU A 108 -38.51 -28.13 -20.87
CA GLU A 108 -38.68 -27.08 -21.89
C GLU A 108 -40.02 -27.22 -22.61
N GLN A 109 -40.45 -28.43 -22.95
CA GLN A 109 -41.77 -28.68 -23.56
C GLN A 109 -42.94 -28.32 -22.62
N ALA A 110 -42.85 -28.69 -21.34
CA ALA A 110 -43.89 -28.42 -20.35
C ALA A 110 -44.07 -26.92 -20.07
N THR A 111 -43.00 -26.13 -20.19
CA THR A 111 -43.03 -24.67 -19.97
C THR A 111 -43.53 -23.86 -21.17
N LEU A 112 -43.58 -24.47 -22.37
CA LEU A 112 -44.08 -23.84 -23.60
C LEU A 112 -45.59 -24.02 -23.82
N THR A 113 -46.30 -24.68 -22.90
CA THR A 113 -47.76 -24.88 -22.97
C THR A 113 -48.43 -24.12 -21.82
N PRO A 114 -49.24 -23.08 -22.09
CA PRO A 114 -50.00 -22.37 -21.05
C PRO A 114 -51.15 -23.21 -20.48
#